data_AF-A0A7V9VF42-F1
#
_entry.id   AF-A0A7V9VF42-F1
#
_cell.length_a   1.000
_cell.length_b   1.000
_cell.length_c   1.000
_cell.angle_alpha   90.00
_cell.angle_beta   90.00
_cell.angle_gamma   90.00
#
_symmetry.space_group_name_H-M   'P 1'
#
loop_
_entity.id
_entity.type
_entity.pdbx_description
1 polymer ?
#
loop_
_entity_poly.entity_id
_entity_poly.type
_entity_poly.pdbx_seq_one_letter_code
_entity_poly.pdbx_strand_id
1 'polypeptide(L)'
;MRNDDGDSFVWKRGRVEVVVVQEGASWVVLYISAGRLLGPPQILHEGRHRLPTHAAWDVMARVIRASRDEEEGMRVARDATRWMKGRVLGAAGPAPTEHHA
;
A
#
# COMPACT_ATOMS: atom_id res chain seq x y z
N MET A 1 18.51 -6.82 1.69
CA MET A 1 18.27 -5.47 2.22
C MET A 1 16.78 -5.20 2.14
N ARG A 2 16.03 -5.49 3.23
CA ARG A 2 14.65 -5.03 3.39
C ARG A 2 14.77 -3.54 3.68
N ASN A 3 14.24 -2.67 2.83
CA ASN A 3 13.88 -1.33 3.29
C ASN A 3 12.66 -1.52 4.19
N ASP A 4 12.91 -1.74 5.48
CA ASP A 4 11.94 -1.60 6.58
C ASP A 4 11.82 -0.12 6.98
N ASP A 5 11.99 0.80 6.04
CA ASP A 5 11.51 2.16 6.21
C ASP A 5 9.99 2.02 6.13
N GLY A 6 9.27 2.29 7.22
CA GLY A 6 7.80 2.21 7.31
C GLY A 6 7.02 3.09 6.32
N ASP A 7 7.73 3.58 5.30
CA ASP A 7 7.35 4.46 4.20
C ASP A 7 6.51 3.82 3.10
N SER A 8 6.48 2.48 3.05
CA SER A 8 5.60 1.76 2.11
C SER A 8 4.91 0.56 2.76
N PHE A 9 3.70 0.26 2.29
CA PHE A 9 3.05 -1.02 2.56
C PHE A 9 3.38 -1.96 1.42
N VAL A 10 3.84 -3.18 1.75
CA VAL A 10 4.27 -4.15 0.73
C VAL A 10 3.65 -5.51 1.01
N TRP A 11 2.97 -6.06 0.01
CA TRP A 11 2.58 -7.47 -0.05
C TRP A 11 3.35 -8.16 -1.17
N LYS A 12 3.85 -9.37 -0.94
CA LYS A 12 4.60 -10.15 -1.93
C LYS A 12 4.10 -11.58 -1.98
N ARG A 13 3.98 -12.13 -3.19
CA ARG A 13 3.71 -13.55 -3.42
C ARG A 13 4.42 -14.04 -4.68
N GLY A 14 5.34 -14.99 -4.49
CA GLY A 14 6.16 -15.50 -5.58
C GLY A 14 6.94 -14.38 -6.28
N ARG A 15 6.63 -14.14 -7.55
CA ARG A 15 7.28 -13.11 -8.38
C ARG A 15 6.54 -11.77 -8.40
N VAL A 16 5.46 -11.65 -7.64
CA VAL A 16 4.56 -10.50 -7.69
C VAL A 16 4.63 -9.72 -6.39
N GLU A 17 4.62 -8.40 -6.50
CA GLU A 17 4.57 -7.47 -5.39
C GLU A 17 3.43 -6.46 -5.59
N VAL A 18 2.74 -6.12 -4.51
CA VAL A 18 1.80 -5.00 -4.43
C VAL A 18 2.37 -4.03 -3.43
N VAL A 19 2.65 -2.80 -3.87
CA VAL A 19 3.25 -1.75 -3.05
C VAL A 19 2.27 -0.59 -2.94
N VAL A 20 2.13 -0.02 -1.75
CA VAL A 20 1.46 1.27 -1.54
C VAL A 20 2.45 2.26 -0.98
N VAL A 21 2.57 3.41 -1.65
CA VAL A 21 3.36 4.56 -1.17
C VAL A 21 2.47 5.78 -1.01
N GLN A 22 2.85 6.67 -0.10
CA GLN A 22 2.22 7.98 0.03
C GLN A 22 3.01 9.00 -0.78
N GLU A 23 2.34 9.69 -1.70
CA GLU A 23 2.91 10.79 -2.47
C GLU A 23 2.07 12.04 -2.26
N GLY A 24 2.58 12.93 -1.39
CA GLY A 24 1.82 14.09 -0.91
C GLY A 24 0.51 13.67 -0.26
N ALA A 25 -0.61 14.12 -0.84
CA ALA A 25 -1.97 13.79 -0.37
C ALA A 25 -2.59 12.57 -1.07
N SER A 26 -1.83 11.83 -1.89
CA SER A 26 -2.32 10.67 -2.63
C SER A 26 -1.61 9.39 -2.23
N TRP A 27 -2.30 8.26 -2.43
CA TRP A 27 -1.80 6.91 -2.28
C TRP A 27 -1.56 6.31 -3.65
N VAL A 28 -0.35 5.86 -3.92
CA VAL A 28 0.00 5.20 -5.18
C VAL A 28 0.13 3.71 -4.93
N VAL A 29 -0.63 2.92 -5.68
CA VAL A 29 -0.63 1.46 -5.65
C VAL A 29 0.10 0.95 -6.88
N LEU A 30 1.18 0.21 -6.66
CA LEU A 30 1.98 -0.41 -7.71
C LEU A 30 1.77 -1.92 -7.69
N TYR A 31 1.56 -2.52 -8.85
CA TYR A 31 1.54 -3.96 -9.05
C TYR A 31 2.75 -4.35 -9.90
N ILE A 32 3.71 -5.03 -9.29
CA ILE A 32 5.02 -5.29 -9.88
C ILE A 32 5.17 -6.79 -10.08
N SER A 33 5.74 -7.22 -11.20
CA SER A 33 6.16 -8.60 -11.42
C SER A 33 7.64 -8.65 -11.76
N ALA A 34 8.38 -9.60 -11.19
CA ALA A 34 9.69 -9.97 -11.71
C ALA A 34 9.52 -10.49 -13.15
N GLY A 35 10.39 -10.03 -14.07
CA GLY A 35 10.33 -10.39 -15.48
C GLY A 35 10.38 -11.91 -15.70
N ARG A 36 9.83 -12.39 -16.82
CA ARG A 36 9.58 -13.82 -17.09
C ARG A 36 10.84 -14.72 -17.09
N LEU A 37 12.05 -14.13 -17.03
CA LEU A 37 13.35 -14.81 -17.11
C LEU A 37 14.45 -14.13 -16.26
N LEU A 38 14.18 -13.73 -15.01
CA LEU A 38 15.10 -12.91 -14.18
C LEU A 38 15.37 -11.50 -14.74
N GLY A 39 14.57 -11.06 -15.71
CA GLY A 39 14.59 -9.68 -16.20
C GLY A 39 14.18 -8.69 -15.11
N PRO A 40 14.43 -7.38 -15.33
CA PRO A 40 14.14 -6.34 -14.35
C PRO A 40 12.67 -6.39 -13.89
N PRO A 41 12.36 -5.97 -12.65
CA PRO A 41 10.99 -5.83 -12.19
C PRO A 41 10.20 -4.92 -13.14
N GLN A 42 9.02 -5.38 -13.55
CA GLN A 42 8.11 -4.63 -14.42
C GLN A 42 6.92 -4.15 -13.61
N ILE A 43 6.63 -2.85 -13.68
CA ILE A 43 5.36 -2.30 -13.18
C ILE A 43 4.28 -2.69 -14.17
N LEU A 44 3.36 -3.55 -13.73
CA LEU A 44 2.22 -4.03 -14.51
C LEU A 44 0.97 -3.16 -14.32
N HIS A 45 0.90 -2.42 -13.22
CA HIS A 45 -0.15 -1.42 -12.97
C HIS A 45 0.33 -0.36 -11.97
N GLU A 46 -0.11 0.86 -12.18
CA GLU A 46 0.04 2.00 -11.27
C GLU A 46 -1.33 2.69 -11.13
N GLY A 47 -1.80 2.84 -9.89
CA GLY A 47 -3.06 3.51 -9.57
C GLY A 47 -2.86 4.57 -8.50
N ARG A 48 -3.28 5.80 -8.75
CA ARG A 48 -3.20 6.91 -7.78
C ARG A 48 -4.57 7.27 -7.24
N HIS A 49 -4.69 7.30 -5.92
CA HIS A 49 -5.97 7.48 -5.21
C HIS A 49 -5.85 8.52 -4.09
N ARG A 50 -6.82 9.44 -4.00
CA ARG A 50 -6.86 10.41 -2.88
C ARG A 50 -7.34 9.79 -1.57
N LEU A 51 -8.27 8.84 -1.65
CA LEU A 51 -8.88 8.23 -0.48
C LEU A 51 -8.19 6.90 -0.15
N PRO A 52 -7.81 6.67 1.14
CA PRO A 52 -7.25 5.39 1.57
C PRO A 52 -8.13 4.19 1.21
N THR A 53 -9.45 4.34 1.28
CA THR A 53 -10.39 3.27 0.96
C THR A 53 -10.31 2.83 -0.51
N HIS A 54 -10.17 3.78 -1.45
CA HIS A 54 -10.05 3.46 -2.88
C HIS A 54 -8.71 2.78 -3.18
N ALA A 55 -7.62 3.25 -2.55
CA ALA A 55 -6.32 2.58 -2.64
C ALA A 55 -6.39 1.14 -2.10
N ALA A 56 -7.10 0.92 -0.99
CA ALA A 56 -7.27 -0.41 -0.41
C ALA A 56 -8.09 -1.35 -1.32
N TRP A 57 -9.11 -0.84 -2.02
CA TRP A 57 -9.83 -1.62 -3.02
C TRP A 57 -8.96 -2.00 -4.23
N ASP A 58 -8.09 -1.09 -4.68
CA ASP A 58 -7.12 -1.42 -5.74
C ASP A 58 -6.15 -2.50 -5.25
N VAL A 59 -5.59 -2.36 -4.04
CA VAL A 59 -4.76 -3.40 -3.39
C VAL A 59 -5.48 -4.74 -3.37
N MET A 60 -6.73 -4.77 -2.91
CA MET A 60 -7.56 -5.98 -2.89
C MET A 60 -7.62 -6.63 -4.27
N ALA A 61 -7.97 -5.85 -5.31
CA ALA A 61 -8.08 -6.35 -6.67
C ALA A 61 -6.75 -6.93 -7.20
N ARG A 62 -5.61 -6.31 -6.88
CA ARG A 62 -4.28 -6.82 -7.28
C ARG A 62 -3.88 -8.07 -6.53
N VAL A 63 -4.15 -8.13 -5.23
CA VAL A 63 -3.87 -9.32 -4.41
C VAL A 63 -4.72 -10.49 -4.89
N ILE A 64 -6.02 -10.32 -5.11
CA ILE A 64 -6.91 -11.38 -5.64
C ILE A 64 -6.43 -11.86 -7.00
N ARG A 65 -6.05 -10.93 -7.90
CA ARG A 65 -5.53 -11.27 -9.22
C ARG A 65 -4.27 -12.14 -9.15
N ALA A 66 -3.37 -11.86 -8.21
CA ALA A 66 -2.09 -12.54 -8.05
C ALA A 66 -2.21 -13.87 -7.29
N SER A 67 -3.03 -13.90 -6.24
CA SER A 67 -3.19 -15.03 -5.32
C SER A 67 -4.23 -16.04 -5.79
N ARG A 68 -5.24 -15.59 -6.55
CA ARG A 68 -6.51 -16.29 -6.80
C ARG A 68 -7.27 -16.63 -5.51
N ASP A 69 -7.10 -15.80 -4.48
CA ASP A 69 -7.67 -15.98 -3.15
C ASP A 69 -8.34 -14.67 -2.70
N GLU A 70 -9.67 -14.72 -2.55
CA GLU A 70 -10.48 -13.56 -2.13
C GLU A 70 -10.31 -13.23 -0.65
N GLU A 71 -10.14 -14.24 0.21
CA GLU A 71 -9.95 -14.03 1.64
C GLU A 71 -8.61 -13.36 1.92
N GLU A 72 -7.56 -13.80 1.21
CA GLU A 72 -6.27 -13.12 1.25
C GLU A 72 -6.40 -11.67 0.77
N GLY A 73 -7.11 -11.44 -0.33
CA GLY A 73 -7.42 -10.11 -0.84
C GLY A 73 -8.04 -9.19 0.22
N MET A 74 -9.10 -9.66 0.88
CA MET A 74 -9.79 -8.90 1.93
C MET A 74 -8.89 -8.64 3.14
N ARG A 75 -8.13 -9.64 3.59
CA ARG A 75 -7.21 -9.48 4.73
C ARG A 75 -6.16 -8.42 4.44
N VAL A 76 -5.48 -8.52 3.29
CA VAL A 76 -4.41 -7.58 2.91
C VAL A 76 -4.96 -6.17 2.70
N ALA A 77 -6.16 -6.02 2.13
CA ALA A 77 -6.80 -4.72 1.97
C ALA A 77 -7.13 -4.05 3.32
N ARG A 78 -7.57 -4.82 4.32
CA ARG A 78 -7.79 -4.32 5.69
C ARG A 78 -6.49 -3.87 6.33
N ASP A 79 -5.41 -4.63 6.16
CA ASP A 79 -4.10 -4.29 6.70
C ASP A 79 -3.53 -3.04 6.04
N ALA A 80 -3.63 -2.92 4.71
CA ALA A 80 -3.27 -1.71 3.97
C ALA A 80 -4.07 -0.49 4.43
N THR A 81 -5.39 -0.66 4.65
CA THR A 81 -6.25 0.42 5.16
C THR A 81 -5.81 0.89 6.54
N ARG A 82 -5.51 -0.03 7.46
CA ARG A 82 -5.04 0.31 8.81
C ARG A 82 -3.72 1.08 8.75
N TRP A 83 -2.78 0.62 7.92
CA TRP A 83 -1.50 1.28 7.71
C TRP A 83 -1.68 2.71 7.15
N MET A 84 -2.48 2.89 6.10
CA MET A 84 -2.75 4.22 5.52
C MET A 84 -3.43 5.17 6.52
N LYS A 85 -4.36 4.66 7.35
CA LYS A 85 -4.98 5.47 8.40
C LYS A 85 -3.99 5.89 9.48
N GLY A 86 -3.10 5.00 9.90
CA GLY A 86 -2.03 5.32 10.84
C GLY A 86 -1.12 6.45 10.33
N ARG A 87 -0.87 6.48 9.02
CA ARG A 87 -0.09 7.55 8.35
C ARG A 87 -0.80 8.89 8.31
N VAL A 88 -2.10 8.92 8.03
CA VAL A 88 -2.90 10.17 8.08
C VAL A 88 -2.87 10.75 9.49
N LEU A 89 -2.99 9.90 10.52
CA LEU A 89 -2.94 10.32 11.92
C LEU A 89 -1.54 10.77 12.35
N GLY A 90 -0.48 10.07 11.90
CA GLY A 90 0.90 10.47 12.17
C GLY A 90 1.30 11.80 11.52
N ALA A 91 0.77 12.10 10.33
CA ALA A 91 0.97 13.37 9.65
C ALA A 91 0.25 14.55 10.33
N ALA A 92 -0.81 14.29 11.11
CA ALA A 92 -1.58 15.32 11.79
C ALA A 92 -0.94 15.84 13.09
N GLY A 93 0.06 15.13 13.66
CA GLY A 93 0.70 15.47 14.94
C GLY A 93 -0.28 15.53 16.12
N PRO A 94 0.18 15.47 17.39
CA PRO A 94 -0.67 15.84 18.51
C PRO A 94 -1.03 17.33 18.36
N ALA A 95 -2.32 17.65 18.46
CA ALA A 95 -2.79 19.03 18.51
C ALA A 95 -2.01 19.81 19.58
N PRO A 96 -1.62 21.07 19.33
CA PRO A 96 -0.95 21.87 20.35
C PRO A 96 -1.91 22.00 21.53
N THR A 97 -1.53 21.41 22.66
CA THR A 97 -2.19 21.69 23.94
C THR A 97 -1.96 23.15 24.26
N GLU A 98 -2.98 23.98 24.00
CA GLU A 98 -3.07 25.33 24.52
C GLU A 98 -3.09 25.25 26.05
N HIS A 99 -1.92 25.37 26.66
CA HIS A 99 -1.80 25.62 28.09
C HIS A 99 -2.19 27.08 28.33
N HIS A 100 -3.49 27.31 28.49
CA HIS A 100 -3.98 28.46 29.24
C HIS A 100 -3.88 28.15 30.74
N ALA A 101 -2.88 28.74 31.39
CA ALA A 101 -2.88 29.08 32.82
C ALA A 101 -1.84 30.17 33.08
#